data_AF-A0A537QJQ1-F1
#
_entry.id   AF-A0A537QJQ1-F1
#
_cell.length_a   1.000
_cell.length_b   1.000
_cell.length_c   1.000
_cell.angle_alpha   90.00
_cell.angle_beta   90.00
_cell.angle_gamma   90.00
#
_symmetry.space_group_name_H-M   'P 1'
#
loop_
_entity.id
_entity.type
_entity.pdbx_description
1 polymer ?
#
loop_
_entity_poly.entity_id
_entity_poly.type
_entity_poly.pdbx_seq_one_letter_code
_entity_poly.pdbx_strand_id
1 'polypeptide(L)' 'HAVHRGDVIAKDWYKGVASPIRLARSKPGLRHVPPKFSQHATEVLTEFGYSRGEIEDLLSTGVVCGSERKR' A
#
# COMPACT_ATOMS: atom_id res chain seq x y z
N HIS A 1 -25.41 -13.25 -7.34
CA HIS A 1 -25.85 -11.89 -6.92
C HIS A 1 -24.67 -10.96 -6.63
N ALA A 2 -23.78 -11.27 -5.67
CA ALA A 2 -22.67 -10.38 -5.25
C ALA A 2 -21.70 -9.96 -6.38
N VAL A 3 -21.30 -10.91 -7.24
CA VAL A 3 -20.40 -10.62 -8.38
C VAL A 3 -21.05 -9.64 -9.37
N HIS A 4 -22.31 -9.90 -9.74
CA HIS A 4 -23.06 -9.05 -10.68
C HIS A 4 -23.26 -7.62 -10.19
N ARG A 5 -23.26 -7.43 -8.86
CA ARG A 5 -23.43 -6.11 -8.22
C ARG A 5 -22.15 -5.30 -8.07
N GLY A 6 -21.01 -5.85 -8.50
CA GLY A 6 -19.69 -5.25 -8.33
C GLY A 6 -19.19 -5.30 -6.88
N ASP A 7 -19.77 -6.17 -6.04
CA ASP A 7 -19.42 -6.25 -4.61
C ASP A 7 -18.09 -7.01 -4.39
N VAL A 8 -17.50 -7.60 -5.44
CA VAL A 8 -16.18 -8.24 -5.44
C VAL A 8 -15.21 -7.41 -6.28
N ILE A 9 -14.08 -7.02 -5.70
CA ILE A 9 -12.99 -6.32 -6.39
C ILE A 9 -11.79 -7.26 -6.57
N ALA A 10 -11.14 -7.16 -7.72
CA ALA A 10 -9.91 -7.87 -8.02
C ALA A 10 -8.97 -6.96 -8.80
N LYS A 11 -7.70 -6.91 -8.38
CA LYS A 11 -6.62 -6.20 -9.07
C LYS A 11 -5.29 -6.88 -8.72
N ASP A 12 -4.54 -7.26 -9.73
CA ASP A 12 -3.26 -7.98 -9.61
C ASP A 12 -3.40 -9.23 -8.71
N TRP A 13 -2.68 -9.28 -7.58
CA TRP A 13 -2.73 -10.37 -6.61
C TRP A 13 -3.88 -10.24 -5.60
N TYR A 14 -4.54 -9.08 -5.53
CA TYR A 14 -5.52 -8.76 -4.50
C TYR A 14 -6.94 -9.08 -4.96
N LYS A 15 -7.69 -9.78 -4.09
CA LYS A 15 -9.13 -10.00 -4.22
C LYS A 15 -9.80 -9.69 -2.88
N GLY A 16 -10.87 -8.91 -2.92
CA GLY A 16 -11.56 -8.46 -1.73
C GLY A 16 -13.01 -8.03 -1.99
N VAL A 17 -13.62 -7.47 -0.96
CA VAL A 17 -14.99 -6.94 -1.00
C VAL A 17 -14.94 -5.45 -1.32
N ALA A 18 -15.86 -4.99 -2.18
CA ALA A 18 -16.02 -3.58 -2.47
C ALA A 18 -16.59 -2.81 -1.26
N SER A 19 -16.57 -1.47 -1.31
CA SER A 19 -17.23 -0.66 -0.28
C SER A 19 -18.73 -1.01 -0.21
N PRO A 20 -19.29 -1.27 0.99
CA PRO A 20 -20.69 -1.63 1.13
C PRO A 20 -21.64 -0.46 0.81
N ILE A 21 -21.14 0.79 0.86
CA ILE A 21 -21.92 2.01 0.63
C ILE A 21 -21.74 2.49 -0.82
N ARG A 22 -22.85 2.84 -1.46
CA ARG A 22 -22.87 3.32 -2.86
C ARG A 22 -23.04 4.83 -2.90
N LEU A 23 -21.96 5.54 -3.22
CA LEU A 23 -21.99 6.98 -3.44
C LEU A 23 -22.29 7.27 -4.91
N ALA A 24 -23.28 8.13 -5.17
CA ALA A 24 -23.70 8.47 -6.54
C ALA A 24 -22.72 9.41 -7.25
N ARG A 25 -22.18 10.41 -6.53
CA ARG A 25 -21.29 11.45 -7.09
C ARG A 25 -19.83 10.99 -7.15
N SER A 26 -19.32 10.45 -6.04
CA SER A 26 -17.90 10.06 -5.90
C SER A 26 -17.83 8.56 -5.66
N LYS A 27 -17.85 7.78 -6.74
CA LYS A 27 -17.88 6.32 -6.64
C LYS A 27 -16.62 5.80 -5.91
N PRO A 28 -16.77 4.96 -4.87
CA PRO A 28 -15.63 4.31 -4.25
C PRO A 28 -14.99 3.33 -5.25
N GLY A 29 -13.67 3.22 -5.22
CA GLY A 29 -12.91 2.33 -6.11
C GLY A 29 -11.54 2.00 -5.56
N LEU A 30 -11.02 0.85 -5.96
CA LEU A 30 -9.69 0.39 -5.58
C LEU A 30 -8.63 1.16 -6.38
N ARG A 31 -7.96 2.13 -5.73
CA ARG A 31 -6.88 2.92 -6.36
C ARG A 31 -5.57 2.14 -6.42
N HIS A 32 -5.16 1.62 -5.27
CA HIS A 32 -3.93 0.85 -5.09
C HIS A 32 -4.25 -0.48 -4.44
N VAL A 33 -3.51 -1.53 -4.81
CA VAL A 33 -3.51 -2.79 -4.05
C VAL A 33 -2.82 -2.55 -2.70
N PRO A 34 -3.10 -3.36 -1.67
CA PRO A 34 -2.38 -3.25 -0.40
C PRO A 34 -0.86 -3.28 -0.65
N PRO A 35 -0.08 -2.36 -0.07
CA PRO A 35 1.36 -2.37 -0.24
C PRO A 35 1.98 -3.56 0.49
N LYS A 36 3.16 -3.99 0.05
CA LYS A 36 3.99 -4.90 0.83
C LYS A 36 4.48 -4.21 2.11
N PHE A 37 4.90 -5.01 3.09
CA PHE A 37 5.54 -4.49 4.29
C PHE A 37 6.72 -3.58 3.91
N SER A 38 6.78 -2.39 4.52
CA SER A 38 7.81 -1.38 4.30
C SER A 38 8.00 -0.88 2.85
N GLN A 39 7.07 -1.16 1.93
CA GLN A 39 7.22 -0.79 0.51
C GLN A 39 7.47 0.71 0.28
N HIS A 40 6.89 1.56 1.11
CA HIS A 40 6.95 3.03 0.98
C HIS A 40 7.88 3.70 2.00
N ALA A 41 8.70 2.94 2.74
CA ALA A 41 9.51 3.50 3.84
C ALA A 41 10.48 4.60 3.35
N THR A 42 11.21 4.34 2.27
CA THR A 42 12.12 5.33 1.68
C THR A 42 11.39 6.57 1.16
N GLU A 43 10.21 6.39 0.53
CA GLU A 43 9.40 7.50 0.02
C GLU A 43 8.97 8.43 1.17
N VAL A 44 8.40 7.86 2.24
CA VAL A 44 7.95 8.62 3.42
C VAL A 44 9.10 9.34 4.13
N LEU A 45 10.26 8.69 4.30
CA LEU A 45 11.41 9.32 4.95
C LEU A 45 12.02 10.43 4.08
N THR A 46 12.04 10.25 2.76
CA THR A 46 12.49 11.28 1.83
C THR A 46 11.55 12.48 1.86
N GLU A 47 10.23 12.26 1.86
CA GLU A 47 9.23 13.33 1.99
C GLU A 47 9.36 14.09 3.32
N PHE A 48 9.81 13.42 4.38
CA PHE A 48 10.07 14.03 5.68
C PHE A 48 11.41 14.80 5.74
N GLY A 49 12.25 14.71 4.70
CA GLY A 49 13.49 15.46 4.58
C GLY A 49 14.77 14.71 4.98
N TYR A 50 14.69 13.38 5.21
CA TYR A 50 15.90 12.58 5.38
C TYR A 50 16.69 12.51 4.07
N SER A 51 18.01 12.64 4.17
CA SER A 51 18.91 12.39 3.07
C SER A 51 18.99 10.89 2.75
N ARG A 52 19.46 10.56 1.54
CA ARG A 52 19.65 9.16 1.13
C ARG A 52 20.62 8.41 2.05
N GLY A 53 21.69 9.06 2.50
CA GLY A 53 22.68 8.47 3.40
C GLY A 53 22.07 8.10 4.75
N GLU A 54 21.28 9.00 5.35
CA GLU A 54 20.61 8.71 6.62
C GLU A 54 19.60 7.56 6.50
N ILE A 55 18.88 7.47 5.37
CA ILE A 55 17.96 6.36 5.13
C ILE A 55 18.71 5.04 4.97
N GLU A 56 19.84 5.03 4.26
CA GLU A 56 20.71 3.86 4.10
C GLU A 56 21.29 3.39 5.45
N ASP A 57 21.68 4.32 6.33
CA ASP A 57 22.14 4.02 7.68
C ASP A 57 21.03 3.39 8.53
N LEU A 58 19.80 3.90 8.45
CA LEU A 58 18.64 3.33 9.15
C LEU A 58 18.28 1.93 8.65
N LEU A 59 18.43 1.67 7.35
CA LEU A 59 18.21 0.36 6.75
C LEU A 59 19.30 -0.65 7.16
N SER A 60 20.57 -0.22 7.16
CA SER A 60 21.72 -1.07 7.48
C SER A 60 21.71 -1.49 8.96
N THR A 61 21.38 -0.56 9.85
CA THR A 61 21.22 -0.80 11.29
C THR A 61 19.94 -1.58 11.64
N GLY A 62 19.03 -1.75 10.67
CA GLY A 62 17.78 -2.50 10.83
C GLY A 62 16.71 -1.76 11.62
N VAL A 63 16.89 -0.46 11.88
CA VAL A 63 15.86 0.41 12.47
C VAL A 63 14.67 0.55 11.52
N VAL A 64 14.96 0.70 10.23
CA VAL A 64 13.96 0.66 9.16
C VAL A 64 14.08 -0.68 8.45
N CYS A 65 12.95 -1.36 8.24
CA CYS A 65 12.94 -2.55 7.41
C CYS A 65 12.98 -2.17 5.93
N GLY A 66 13.78 -2.85 5.13
CA GLY A 66 13.70 -2.76 3.68
C GLY A 66 12.37 -3.33 3.15
N SER A 67 12.15 -3.17 1.85
CA SER A 67 11.01 -3.77 1.14
C SER A 67 11.07 -5.31 1.07
N GLU A 68 12.22 -5.89 1.40
CA GLU A 68 12.42 -7.32 1.56
C GLU A 68 12.17 -7.77 3.00
N ARG A 69 11.43 -8.87 3.16
CA ARG A 69 11.20 -9.48 4.47
C ARG A 69 12.52 -10.10 4.94
N LYS A 70 13.13 -9.56 6.01
CA LYS A 70 14.21 -10.27 6.72
C LYS A 70 13.66 -11.62 7.19
N ARG A 71 14.25 -12.71 6.69
CA ARG A 71 13.89 -14.10 7.04
C ARG A 71 14.58 -14.50 8.34
#